data_AF-A0A2Z2KN53-F1
#
_entry.id   AF-A0A2Z2KN53-F1
#
_cell.length_a   1.000
_cell.length_b   1.000
_cell.length_c   1.000
_cell.angle_alpha   90.00
_cell.angle_beta   90.00
_cell.angle_gamma   90.00
#
_symmetry.space_group_name_H-M   'P 1'
#
loop_
_entity.id
_entity.type
_entity.pdbx_description
1 polymer ?
#
loop_
_entity_poly.entity_id
_entity_poly.type
_entity_poly.pdbx_seq_one_letter_code
_entity_poly.pdbx_strand_id
1 'polypeptide(L)'
;MKIEDKNITGFTVRSTNEKVIIEMPISNLVRGFNASPNNWNEAKIRRGKRKEFAKWLIENLLDEADTESGDNFIVTMLDSVYERAFEGAEDEFVKYNDEY
;
A
#
# COMPACT_ATOMS: atom_id res chain seq x y z
N MET A 1 4.99 23.89 -5.97
CA MET A 1 4.42 22.54 -5.78
C MET A 1 4.47 22.25 -4.30
N LYS A 2 3.32 22.15 -3.61
CA LYS A 2 3.30 21.76 -2.18
C LYS A 2 3.50 20.25 -2.12
N ILE A 3 4.43 19.80 -1.28
CA ILE A 3 4.70 18.40 -0.98
C ILE A 3 4.34 18.23 0.48
N GLU A 4 3.41 17.32 0.79
CA GLU A 4 3.09 16.92 2.15
C GLU A 4 3.72 15.56 2.41
N ASP A 5 4.78 15.54 3.22
CA ASP A 5 5.50 14.33 3.59
C ASP A 5 4.99 13.81 4.94
N LYS A 6 4.56 12.55 4.98
CA LYS A 6 4.26 11.84 6.24
C LYS A 6 5.12 10.58 6.33
N ASN A 7 5.99 10.52 7.35
CA ASN A 7 6.84 9.36 7.63
C ASN A 7 6.27 8.56 8.80
N ILE A 8 5.62 7.44 8.49
CA ILE A 8 5.14 6.47 9.48
C ILE A 8 5.53 5.06 8.97
N THR A 9 5.94 4.18 9.89
CA THR A 9 6.24 2.74 9.66
C THR A 9 7.26 2.38 8.57
N GLY A 10 8.16 3.31 8.21
CA GLY A 10 9.23 3.04 7.25
C GLY A 10 8.81 3.15 5.78
N PHE A 11 7.63 3.71 5.53
CA PHE A 11 7.20 4.23 4.25
C PHE A 11 7.31 5.75 4.25
N THR A 12 7.57 6.31 3.08
CA THR A 12 7.35 7.73 2.78
C THR A 12 6.20 7.81 1.81
N VAL A 13 5.13 8.48 2.20
CA VAL A 13 3.98 8.74 1.34
C VAL A 13 3.96 10.22 1.03
N ARG A 14 3.83 10.54 -0.27
CA ARG A 14 3.79 11.91 -0.78
C ARG A 14 2.78 12.00 -1.92
N SER A 15 2.13 13.16 -2.04
CA SER A 15 1.27 13.48 -3.18
C SER A 15 1.90 14.57 -4.04
N THR A 16 1.61 14.50 -5.34
CA THR A 16 1.74 15.63 -6.26
C THR A 16 0.36 16.04 -6.73
N ASN A 17 0.27 17.01 -7.64
CA ASN A 17 -0.99 17.39 -8.27
C ASN A 17 -1.61 16.27 -9.13
N GLU A 18 -0.86 15.22 -9.48
CA GLU A 18 -1.28 14.18 -10.44
C GLU A 18 -1.24 12.76 -9.89
N LYS A 19 -0.49 12.51 -8.80
CA LYS A 19 -0.24 11.16 -8.32
C LYS A 19 -0.01 11.11 -6.81
N VAL A 20 -0.39 9.98 -6.23
CA VAL A 20 0.07 9.54 -4.91
C VAL A 20 1.27 8.61 -5.12
N ILE A 21 2.35 8.85 -4.40
CA ILE A 21 3.57 8.04 -4.44
C ILE A 21 3.79 7.44 -3.07
N ILE A 22 3.88 6.11 -3.03
CA ILE A 22 4.26 5.35 -1.84
C ILE A 22 5.67 4.82 -2.07
N GLU A 23 6.61 5.24 -1.24
CA GLU A 23 8.01 4.83 -1.31
C GLU A 23 8.36 3.99 -0.09
N MET A 24 9.06 2.88 -0.34
CA MET A 24 9.60 2.04 0.71
C MET A 24 11.06 1.69 0.37
N PRO A 25 12.01 1.95 1.29
CA PRO A 25 13.35 1.41 1.15
C PRO A 25 13.31 -0.12 1.08
N ILE A 26 14.04 -0.74 0.14
CA ILE A 26 14.11 -2.22 0.01
C ILE A 26 14.52 -2.88 1.33
N SER A 27 15.36 -2.21 2.13
CA SER A 27 15.72 -2.70 3.47
C SER A 27 14.52 -2.84 4.40
N ASN A 28 13.56 -1.93 4.32
CA ASN A 28 12.34 -1.96 5.13
C ASN A 28 11.39 -3.04 4.61
N LEU A 29 11.29 -3.22 3.30
CA LEU A 29 10.52 -4.33 2.71
C LEU A 29 11.02 -5.69 3.22
N VAL A 30 12.35 -5.90 3.20
CA VAL A 30 12.97 -7.13 3.69
C VAL A 30 12.78 -7.30 5.20
N ARG A 31 12.85 -6.22 5.98
CA ARG A 31 12.56 -6.25 7.42
C ARG A 31 11.10 -6.62 7.68
N GLY A 32 10.17 -6.05 6.92
CA GLY A 32 8.75 -6.35 6.99
C GLY A 32 8.46 -7.83 6.72
N PHE A 33 9.06 -8.41 5.67
CA PHE A 33 8.96 -9.85 5.42
C PHE A 33 9.48 -10.68 6.60
N ASN A 34 10.67 -10.37 7.10
CA ASN A 34 11.27 -11.14 8.20
C ASN A 34 10.48 -11.02 9.51
N ALA A 35 9.85 -9.86 9.76
CA ALA A 35 9.05 -9.57 10.95
C ALA A 35 7.57 -9.87 10.76
N SER A 36 7.17 -10.43 9.61
CA SER A 36 5.77 -10.76 9.36
C SER A 36 5.27 -11.74 10.42
N PRO A 37 4.10 -11.50 11.04
CA PRO A 37 3.55 -12.42 12.03
C PRO A 37 3.25 -13.80 11.43
N ASN A 38 3.05 -13.87 10.11
CA ASN A 38 2.85 -15.13 9.38
C ASN A 38 4.15 -15.85 9.04
N ASN A 39 5.31 -15.32 9.44
CA ASN A 39 6.62 -15.93 9.20
C ASN A 39 6.97 -16.99 10.27
N TRP A 40 6.08 -17.97 10.46
CA TRP A 40 6.22 -19.01 11.49
C TRP A 40 7.49 -19.85 11.36
N ASN A 41 8.02 -19.96 10.14
CA ASN A 41 9.22 -20.74 9.82
C ASN A 41 10.53 -19.93 9.89
N GLU A 42 10.48 -18.68 10.38
CA GLU A 42 11.63 -17.76 10.44
C GLU A 42 12.34 -17.59 9.08
N ALA A 43 11.58 -17.63 7.99
CA ALA A 43 12.11 -17.48 6.64
C ALA A 43 12.79 -16.11 6.48
N LYS A 44 13.88 -16.09 5.71
CA LYS A 44 14.67 -14.89 5.43
C LYS A 44 14.95 -14.76 3.96
N ILE A 45 14.92 -13.53 3.45
CA ILE A 45 15.38 -13.22 2.10
C ILE A 45 16.88 -13.49 2.01
N ARG A 46 17.29 -14.30 1.03
CA ARG A 46 18.70 -14.67 0.81
C ARG A 46 19.59 -13.44 0.60
N ARG A 47 20.84 -13.50 1.09
CA ARG A 47 21.82 -12.43 0.87
C ARG A 47 22.01 -12.21 -0.63
N GLY A 48 22.03 -10.93 -1.03
CA GLY A 48 22.15 -10.53 -2.44
C GLY A 48 20.84 -10.54 -3.23
N LYS A 49 19.76 -11.15 -2.73
CA LYS A 49 18.47 -11.30 -3.45
C LYS A 49 17.42 -10.25 -3.13
N ARG A 50 17.81 -9.16 -2.47
CA ARG A 50 16.86 -8.12 -2.00
C ARG A 50 16.21 -7.35 -3.15
N LYS A 51 16.94 -7.12 -4.25
CA LYS A 51 16.42 -6.40 -5.42
C LYS A 51 15.46 -7.28 -6.21
N GLU A 52 15.80 -8.55 -6.42
CA GLU A 52 14.90 -9.50 -7.08
C GLU A 52 13.63 -9.72 -6.25
N PHE A 53 13.75 -9.78 -4.92
CA PHE A 53 12.57 -9.85 -4.05
C PHE A 53 11.66 -8.61 -4.20
N ALA A 54 12.23 -7.41 -4.21
CA ALA A 54 11.45 -6.19 -4.42
C ALA A 54 10.76 -6.17 -5.80
N LYS A 55 11.46 -6.61 -6.85
CA LYS A 55 10.88 -6.72 -8.20
C LYS A 55 9.74 -7.74 -8.24
N TRP A 56 9.96 -8.93 -7.68
CA TRP A 56 8.95 -9.97 -7.60
C TRP A 56 7.71 -9.47 -6.86
N LEU A 57 7.89 -8.78 -5.74
CA LEU A 57 6.76 -8.22 -5.00
C LEU A 57 5.96 -7.20 -5.83
N ILE A 58 6.63 -6.32 -6.58
CA ILE A 58 5.95 -5.33 -7.44
C ILE A 58 5.12 -6.01 -8.53
N GLU A 59 5.66 -7.06 -9.15
CA GLU A 59 4.94 -7.83 -10.18
C GLU A 59 3.66 -8.45 -9.58
N ASN A 60 3.74 -9.01 -8.37
CA ASN A 60 2.59 -9.69 -7.75
C ASN A 60 1.59 -8.75 -7.07
N LEU A 61 1.94 -7.48 -6.81
CA LEU A 61 1.03 -6.52 -6.17
C LEU A 61 -0.23 -6.24 -6.99
N LEU A 62 -0.15 -6.35 -8.31
CA LEU A 62 -1.26 -6.08 -9.23
C LEU A 62 -1.74 -7.34 -9.97
N ASP A 63 -0.89 -8.36 -10.09
CA ASP A 63 -1.19 -9.57 -10.85
C ASP A 63 -2.10 -10.54 -10.09
N GLU A 64 -1.97 -10.61 -8.76
CA GLU A 64 -2.83 -11.46 -7.93
C GLU A 64 -4.10 -10.68 -7.56
N ALA A 65 -5.23 -11.09 -8.13
CA ALA A 65 -6.57 -10.65 -7.73
C ALA A 65 -7.22 -11.73 -6.86
N ASP A 66 -7.86 -11.32 -5.78
CA ASP A 66 -8.72 -12.21 -4.99
C ASP A 66 -9.83 -12.77 -5.87
N THR A 67 -10.06 -14.07 -5.80
CA THR A 67 -11.00 -14.75 -6.70
C THR A 67 -12.46 -14.46 -6.38
N GLU A 68 -12.75 -13.97 -5.17
CA GLU A 68 -14.09 -13.67 -4.71
C GLU A 68 -14.44 -12.19 -4.94
N SER A 69 -13.55 -11.27 -4.57
CA SER A 69 -13.79 -9.83 -4.74
C SER A 69 -13.31 -9.28 -6.09
N GLY A 70 -12.33 -9.92 -6.72
CA GLY A 70 -11.67 -9.43 -7.93
C GLY A 70 -10.58 -8.39 -7.66
N ASP A 71 -10.32 -8.05 -6.40
CA ASP A 71 -9.40 -6.98 -6.02
C ASP A 71 -7.98 -7.49 -5.86
N ASN A 72 -7.01 -6.68 -6.29
CA ASN A 72 -5.61 -6.92 -5.96
C ASN A 72 -5.21 -6.21 -4.66
N PHE A 73 -4.01 -6.51 -4.17
CA PHE A 73 -3.49 -5.98 -2.90
C PHE A 73 -3.50 -4.45 -2.81
N ILE A 74 -3.33 -3.74 -3.94
CA ILE A 74 -3.36 -2.28 -3.96
C ILE A 74 -4.79 -1.76 -3.81
N VAL A 75 -5.76 -2.38 -4.50
CA VAL A 75 -7.17 -1.99 -4.39
C VAL A 75 -7.67 -2.19 -2.96
N THR A 76 -7.43 -3.36 -2.36
CA THR A 76 -7.82 -3.63 -0.96
C THR A 76 -7.19 -2.64 0.02
N MET A 77 -5.92 -2.25 -0.19
CA MET A 77 -5.25 -1.25 0.63
C MET A 77 -5.93 0.13 0.53
N LEU A 78 -6.37 0.53 -0.67
CA LEU A 78 -7.03 1.81 -0.90
C LEU A 78 -8.46 1.82 -0.34
N ASP A 79 -9.21 0.74 -0.53
CA ASP A 79 -10.60 0.63 -0.06
C ASP A 79 -10.69 0.80 1.45
N SER A 80 -9.75 0.20 2.19
CA SER A 80 -9.65 0.37 3.66
C SER A 80 -9.50 1.84 4.09
N VAL A 81 -8.97 2.71 3.22
CA VAL A 81 -8.85 4.16 3.48
C VAL A 81 -10.07 4.90 2.96
N TYR A 82 -10.63 4.49 1.83
CA TYR A 82 -11.84 5.08 1.25
C TYR A 82 -13.06 4.90 2.16
N GLU A 83 -13.20 3.76 2.84
CA GLU A 83 -14.24 3.55 3.84
C GLU A 83 -14.25 4.67 4.89
N ARG A 84 -13.07 5.09 5.35
CA ARG A 84 -12.96 6.23 6.29
C ARG A 84 -13.34 7.56 5.67
N ALA A 85 -13.10 7.75 4.38
CA ALA A 85 -13.53 8.95 3.68
C ALA A 85 -15.05 8.98 3.54
N PHE A 86 -15.69 7.84 3.28
CA PHE A 86 -17.14 7.74 3.22
C PHE A 86 -17.79 8.03 4.58
N GLU A 87 -17.16 7.62 5.68
CA GLU A 87 -17.72 7.80 7.02
C GLU A 87 -17.49 9.17 7.65
N GLY A 88 -16.76 10.10 7.00
CA GLY A 88 -16.41 11.36 7.68
C GLY A 88 -15.83 12.50 6.85
N ALA A 89 -15.76 12.41 5.51
CA ALA A 89 -15.21 13.47 4.66
C ALA A 89 -16.26 14.14 3.74
N GLU A 90 -17.55 14.00 4.09
CA GLU A 90 -18.69 14.50 3.31
C GLU A 90 -18.64 16.03 3.12
N ASP A 91 -18.16 16.75 4.13
CA ASP A 91 -18.07 18.22 4.10
C ASP A 91 -16.76 18.75 3.48
N GLU A 92 -15.83 17.89 3.09
CA GLU A 92 -14.50 18.30 2.59
C GLU A 92 -14.31 18.05 1.09
N PHE A 93 -14.54 16.83 0.62
CA PHE A 93 -14.24 16.45 -0.77
C PHE A 93 -15.05 15.25 -1.30
N VAL A 94 -15.87 14.61 -0.47
CA VAL A 94 -16.79 13.54 -0.90
C VAL A 94 -18.18 14.13 -1.08
N LYS A 95 -18.73 14.09 -2.29
CA LYS A 95 -20.12 14.49 -2.55
C LYS A 95 -20.96 13.24 -2.82
N TYR A 96 -22.02 13.06 -2.05
CA TYR A 96 -23.04 12.07 -2.36
C TYR A 96 -24.03 12.62 -3.38
N ASN A 97 -24.48 11.77 -4.30
CA ASN A 97 -25.62 12.12 -5.12
C ASN A 97 -26.84 12.15 -4.21
N ASP A 98 -27.37 13.35 -3.96
CA ASP A 98 -28.66 13.55 -3.32
C ASP A 98 -29.77 13.05 -4.26
N GLU A 99 -29.96 11.73 -4.39
CA GLU A 99 -31.11 11.18 -5.12
C GLU A 99 -31.69 9.96 -4.39
N TYR A 100 -32.42 10.21 -3.28
CA TYR A 100 -33.88 10.15 -3.17
C TYR A 100 -34.36 10.76 -1.85
#